data_AF-A0A329C6L3-F1
#
_entry.id   AF-A0A329C6L3-F1
#
_cell.length_a   1.000
_cell.length_b   1.000
_cell.length_c   1.000
_cell.angle_alpha   90.00
_cell.angle_beta   90.00
_cell.angle_gamma   90.00
#
_symmetry.space_group_name_H-M   'P 1'
#
loop_
_entity.id
_entity.type
_entity.pdbx_description
1 polymer ?
#
loop_
_entity_poly.entity_id
_entity_poly.type
_entity_poly.pdbx_seq_one_letter_code
_entity_poly.pdbx_strand_id
1 'polypeptide(L)'
;MGRYQRWHFVRSDRVIRPETRERHARYQARYNHVENLSNWHEPDEYLYLTTAEILRQRLAAAGFHRTTLELEFLEYLQVAFKFPHPRFASTHEEGIKARKAEERAATIRRAGLDDWLFALRVVMSKDLTVHNSRMEDIAYSDPNIDINVLVDETSGFLGWKDISPRIKHLLGFPCFTLESMAVAMLEVTEDDAECILDVSDLVRTNRAYSFEDLVVAKKNATQSKDVRPIQH
;
A
#
# COMPACT_ATOMS: atom_id res chain seq x y z
N MET A 1 23.41 5.22 6.17
CA MET A 1 22.20 5.58 6.94
C MET A 1 21.08 5.86 5.96
N GLY A 2 20.16 4.91 5.76
CA GLY A 2 18.99 5.13 4.89
C GLY A 2 18.05 6.10 5.58
N ARG A 3 17.78 7.26 4.97
CA ARG A 3 16.76 8.18 5.47
C ARG A 3 15.41 7.46 5.35
N TYR A 4 14.79 7.17 6.48
CA TYR A 4 13.38 6.83 6.55
C TYR A 4 12.60 8.03 5.98
N GLN A 5 12.23 7.95 4.69
CA GLN A 5 11.34 8.92 4.07
C GLN A 5 9.96 8.61 4.65
N ARG A 6 9.41 9.54 5.43
CA ARG A 6 8.18 9.32 6.21
C ARG A 6 6.92 9.27 5.35
N TRP A 7 6.99 9.06 4.03
CA TRP A 7 5.83 9.02 3.13
C TRP A 7 4.81 10.14 3.42
N HIS A 8 5.28 11.37 3.63
CA HIS A 8 4.49 12.55 4.02
C HIS A 8 3.75 12.49 5.38
N PHE A 9 3.96 11.45 6.19
CA PHE A 9 3.60 11.44 7.61
C PHE A 9 4.51 12.36 8.42
N VAL A 10 3.92 13.04 9.40
CA VAL A 10 4.57 14.03 10.24
C VAL A 10 4.53 13.62 11.71
N ARG A 11 5.28 14.35 12.55
CA ARG A 11 5.43 14.04 13.98
C ARG A 11 4.09 14.05 14.74
N SER A 12 3.13 14.88 14.35
CA SER A 12 1.80 14.93 14.99
C SER A 12 0.93 13.72 14.69
N ASP A 13 1.25 12.93 13.67
CA ASP A 13 0.47 11.73 13.30
C ASP A 13 0.83 10.52 14.17
N ARG A 14 1.83 10.64 15.05
CA ARG A 14 2.31 9.53 15.87
C ARG A 14 1.26 9.12 16.89
N VAL A 15 0.92 7.84 16.89
CA VAL A 15 0.00 7.22 17.85
C VAL A 15 0.63 5.94 18.40
N ILE A 16 0.41 5.69 19.70
CA ILE A 16 0.69 4.40 20.32
C ILE A 16 -0.65 3.72 20.62
N ARG A 17 -0.90 2.56 20.01
CA ARG A 17 -2.09 1.73 20.25
C ARG A 17 -1.69 0.40 20.91
N PRO A 18 -2.51 -0.20 21.77
CA PRO A 18 -2.28 -1.58 22.21
C PRO A 18 -2.34 -2.53 21.00
N GLU A 19 -1.39 -3.46 20.90
CA GLU A 19 -1.38 -4.45 19.83
C GLU A 19 -2.54 -5.43 19.98
N THR A 20 -3.26 -5.65 18.89
CA THR A 20 -4.33 -6.64 18.87
C THR A 20 -3.76 -8.06 18.96
N ARG A 21 -4.45 -8.95 19.69
CA ARG A 21 -4.05 -10.36 19.85
C ARG A 21 -3.84 -11.09 18.52
N GLU A 22 -4.65 -10.76 17.51
CA GLU A 22 -4.58 -11.31 16.16
C GLU A 22 -3.33 -10.87 15.40
N ARG A 23 -2.92 -9.60 15.54
CA ARG A 23 -1.68 -9.09 14.95
C ARG A 23 -0.47 -9.70 15.62
N HIS A 24 -0.49 -9.82 16.94
CA HIS A 24 0.59 -10.45 17.70
C HIS A 24 0.80 -11.91 17.25
N ALA A 25 -0.28 -12.67 17.07
CA ALA A 25 -0.21 -14.04 16.55
C ALA A 25 0.41 -14.09 15.14
N ARG A 26 0.07 -13.14 14.25
CA ARG A 26 0.69 -13.03 12.92
C ARG A 26 2.17 -12.67 12.99
N TYR A 27 2.57 -11.77 13.88
CA TYR A 27 3.97 -11.41 14.10
C TYR A 27 4.78 -12.62 14.60
N GLN A 28 4.26 -13.35 15.59
CA GLN A 28 4.90 -14.58 16.08
C GLN A 28 5.06 -15.63 14.98
N ALA A 29 4.03 -15.85 14.17
CA ALA A 29 4.08 -16.77 13.04
C ALA A 29 5.10 -16.35 11.97
N ARG A 30 5.25 -15.04 11.73
CA ARG A 30 6.19 -14.49 10.74
C ARG A 30 7.65 -14.60 11.17
N TYR A 31 7.94 -14.48 12.47
CA TYR A 31 9.31 -14.42 12.99
C TYR A 31 9.71 -15.64 13.83
N ASN A 32 8.87 -16.69 13.89
CA ASN A 32 9.11 -17.90 14.69
C ASN A 32 9.48 -17.62 16.15
N HIS A 33 8.97 -16.53 16.72
CA HIS A 33 9.19 -16.21 18.13
C HIS A 33 8.23 -17.04 18.99
N VAL A 34 8.78 -17.99 19.73
CA VAL A 34 8.04 -18.78 20.74
C VAL A 34 8.22 -18.10 22.10
N GLU A 35 7.41 -17.09 22.39
CA GLU A 35 7.27 -16.61 23.77
C GLU A 35 6.01 -17.21 24.40
N ASN A 36 6.16 -17.66 25.64
CA ASN A 36 5.07 -18.20 26.45
C ASN A 36 4.00 -17.12 26.63
N LEU A 37 2.82 -17.32 26.02
CA LEU A 37 1.66 -16.42 26.10
C LEU A 37 1.13 -16.18 27.53
N SER A 38 1.66 -16.91 28.52
CA SER A 38 1.31 -16.80 29.93
C SER A 38 1.86 -15.55 30.64
N ASN A 39 2.85 -14.85 30.08
CA ASN A 39 3.40 -13.58 30.61
C ASN A 39 3.11 -12.37 29.70
N TRP A 40 1.96 -12.38 29.01
CA TRP A 40 1.64 -11.35 28.01
C TRP A 40 1.36 -9.98 28.64
N HIS A 41 2.27 -9.03 28.43
CA HIS A 41 1.94 -7.61 28.40
C HIS A 41 1.56 -7.25 26.96
N GLU A 42 0.43 -6.57 26.75
CA GLU A 42 0.02 -6.14 25.41
C GLU A 42 1.14 -5.30 24.79
N PRO A 43 1.81 -5.76 23.72
CA PRO A 43 2.87 -4.98 23.11
C PRO A 43 2.27 -3.69 22.53
N ASP A 44 3.05 -2.61 22.55
CA ASP A 44 2.62 -1.37 21.93
C ASP A 44 2.88 -1.39 20.42
N GLU A 45 1.89 -0.91 19.65
CA GLU A 45 2.02 -0.57 18.24
C GLU A 45 2.46 0.89 18.13
N TYR A 46 3.46 1.14 17.28
CA TYR A 46 3.99 2.47 17.01
C TYR A 46 3.62 2.85 15.59
N LEU A 47 2.62 3.73 15.46
CA LEU A 47 1.99 4.04 14.18
C LEU A 47 2.13 5.53 13.87
N TYR A 48 2.25 5.85 12.59
CA TYR A 48 1.79 7.15 12.10
C TYR A 48 0.40 6.97 11.49
N LEU A 49 -0.53 7.82 11.89
CA LEU A 49 -1.94 7.72 11.55
C LEU A 49 -2.50 9.07 11.13
N THR A 50 -3.09 9.11 9.95
CA THR A 50 -3.76 10.30 9.40
C THR A 50 -4.91 9.86 8.50
N THR A 51 -5.67 10.79 7.94
CA THR A 51 -6.73 10.49 6.97
C THR A 51 -6.19 10.56 5.54
N ALA A 52 -6.86 9.87 4.62
CA ALA A 52 -6.56 9.95 3.19
C ALA A 52 -6.60 11.40 2.69
N GLU A 53 -7.58 12.18 3.14
CA GLU A 53 -7.69 13.60 2.79
C GLU A 53 -6.43 14.40 3.18
N ILE A 54 -5.97 14.27 4.43
CA ILE A 54 -4.78 14.99 4.92
C ILE A 54 -3.54 14.54 4.13
N LEU A 55 -3.42 13.25 3.84
CA LEU A 55 -2.29 12.73 3.08
C LEU A 55 -2.28 13.24 1.63
N ARG A 56 -3.45 13.33 0.98
CA ARG A 56 -3.60 13.96 -0.35
C ARG A 56 -3.17 15.42 -0.33
N GLN A 57 -3.61 16.19 0.66
CA GLN A 57 -3.22 17.60 0.79
C GLN A 57 -1.70 17.77 0.91
N ARG A 58 -1.04 16.89 1.68
CA ARG A 58 0.42 16.94 1.87
C ARG A 58 1.21 16.51 0.64
N LEU A 59 0.73 15.51 -0.08
CA LEU A 59 1.31 15.11 -1.37
C LEU A 59 1.15 16.24 -2.39
N ALA A 60 -0.04 16.84 -2.47
CA ALA A 60 -0.30 17.97 -3.37
C ALA A 60 0.61 19.17 -3.05
N ALA A 61 0.80 19.50 -1.77
CA ALA A 61 1.73 20.54 -1.33
C ALA A 61 3.20 20.23 -1.68
N ALA A 62 3.55 18.95 -1.83
CA ALA A 62 4.87 18.51 -2.28
C ALA A 62 4.98 18.39 -3.82
N GLY A 63 3.93 18.74 -4.56
CA GLY A 63 3.89 18.69 -6.02
C GLY A 63 3.40 17.37 -6.60
N PHE A 64 2.84 16.47 -5.79
CA PHE A 64 2.28 15.20 -6.23
C PHE A 64 0.75 15.23 -6.16
N HIS A 65 0.09 15.25 -7.31
CA HIS A 65 -1.37 15.31 -7.42
C HIS A 65 -1.85 14.56 -8.67
N ARG A 66 -3.17 14.50 -8.88
CA ARG A 66 -3.77 13.77 -10.00
C ARG A 66 -3.14 14.09 -11.36
N THR A 67 -2.86 15.35 -11.66
CA THR A 67 -2.22 15.74 -12.93
C THR A 67 -0.80 15.20 -13.06
N THR A 68 0.00 15.17 -11.98
CA THR A 68 1.35 14.60 -12.07
C THR A 68 1.30 13.09 -12.25
N LEU A 69 0.34 12.43 -11.58
CA LEU A 69 0.04 11.01 -11.81
C LEU A 69 -0.34 10.76 -13.28
N GLU A 70 -1.19 11.59 -13.88
CA GLU A 70 -1.62 11.44 -15.27
C GLU A 70 -0.46 11.61 -16.26
N LEU A 71 0.42 12.58 -16.04
CA LEU A 71 1.62 12.76 -16.86
C LEU A 71 2.55 11.54 -16.76
N GLU A 72 2.78 11.06 -15.54
CA GLU A 72 3.63 9.90 -15.28
C GLU A 72 3.04 8.61 -15.87
N PHE A 73 1.72 8.45 -15.80
CA PHE A 73 0.97 7.38 -16.44
C PHE A 73 1.15 7.38 -17.97
N LEU A 74 1.00 8.53 -18.61
CA LEU A 74 1.18 8.65 -20.06
C LEU A 74 2.63 8.34 -20.47
N GLU A 75 3.62 8.83 -19.71
CA GLU A 75 5.03 8.50 -19.93
C GLU A 75 5.27 6.99 -19.76
N TYR A 76 4.67 6.37 -18.74
CA TYR A 76 4.75 4.94 -18.50
C TYR A 76 4.24 4.14 -19.69
N LEU A 77 3.05 4.47 -20.21
CA LEU A 77 2.50 3.79 -21.37
C LEU A 77 3.39 3.97 -22.61
N GLN A 78 3.95 5.16 -22.83
CA GLN A 78 4.88 5.40 -23.95
C GLN A 78 6.13 4.52 -23.86
N VAL A 79 6.72 4.39 -22.67
CA VAL A 79 7.89 3.53 -22.44
C VAL A 79 7.53 2.06 -22.60
N ALA A 80 6.42 1.63 -22.01
CA ALA A 80 5.95 0.24 -22.06
C ALA A 80 5.67 -0.23 -23.50
N PHE A 81 5.07 0.64 -24.32
CA PHE A 81 4.70 0.34 -25.70
C PHE A 81 5.74 0.77 -26.75
N LYS A 82 6.93 1.20 -26.31
CA LYS A 82 8.04 1.52 -27.22
C LYS A 82 8.48 0.32 -28.08
N PHE A 83 8.27 -0.90 -27.59
CA PHE A 83 8.56 -2.13 -28.33
C PHE A 83 7.26 -2.79 -28.82
N PRO A 84 7.21 -3.26 -30.08
CA PRO A 84 5.99 -3.76 -30.71
C PRO A 84 5.42 -5.02 -30.05
N HIS A 85 6.25 -5.75 -29.31
CA HIS A 85 5.84 -6.87 -28.45
C HIS A 85 6.17 -6.47 -27.02
N PRO A 86 5.24 -5.85 -26.29
CA PRO A 86 5.42 -5.61 -24.87
C PRO A 86 5.67 -6.98 -24.22
N ARG A 87 6.84 -7.19 -23.61
CA ARG A 87 7.23 -8.49 -22.99
C ARG A 87 6.26 -8.94 -21.88
N PHE A 88 5.33 -8.08 -21.52
CA PHE A 88 4.39 -8.17 -20.40
C PHE A 88 3.12 -8.93 -20.78
N ALA A 89 2.89 -9.20 -22.06
CA ALA A 89 1.69 -9.92 -22.48
C ALA A 89 1.91 -11.45 -22.63
N SER A 90 2.96 -12.00 -22.00
CA SER A 90 3.18 -13.45 -22.00
C SER A 90 2.17 -14.16 -21.10
N THR A 91 1.31 -14.97 -21.70
CA THR A 91 0.45 -15.93 -21.01
C THR A 91 1.32 -16.95 -20.27
N HIS A 92 1.24 -17.02 -18.93
CA HIS A 92 1.59 -18.27 -18.27
C HIS A 92 0.44 -19.24 -18.59
N GLU A 93 0.78 -20.41 -19.15
CA GLU A 93 -0.15 -21.36 -19.77
C GLU A 93 -1.10 -22.08 -18.79
N GLU A 94 -1.09 -21.76 -17.50
CA GLU A 94 -1.91 -22.47 -16.52
C GLU A 94 -2.79 -21.51 -15.71
N GLY A 95 -3.99 -21.27 -16.23
CA GLY A 95 -5.12 -20.77 -15.46
C GLY A 95 -5.75 -19.49 -15.99
N ILE A 96 -7.03 -19.61 -16.37
CA ILE A 96 -7.99 -18.53 -16.67
C ILE A 96 -7.73 -17.82 -18.01
N LYS A 97 -8.29 -18.41 -19.09
CA LYS A 97 -8.37 -17.90 -20.46
C LYS A 97 -7.03 -17.35 -20.99
N ALA A 98 -6.26 -18.21 -21.65
CA ALA A 98 -5.09 -17.82 -22.45
C ALA A 98 -5.50 -16.84 -23.55
N ARG A 99 -5.64 -15.55 -23.20
CA ARG A 99 -5.84 -14.46 -24.14
C ARG A 99 -4.55 -14.25 -24.89
N LYS A 100 -4.63 -14.00 -26.19
CA LYS A 100 -3.43 -13.71 -26.97
C LYS A 100 -2.75 -12.47 -26.40
N ALA A 101 -1.44 -12.50 -26.34
CA ALA A 101 -0.60 -11.39 -25.89
C ALA A 101 -1.02 -10.04 -26.51
N GLU A 102 -1.36 -10.07 -27.79
CA GLU A 102 -1.81 -8.91 -28.57
C GLU A 102 -3.11 -8.30 -28.06
N GLU A 103 -4.08 -9.12 -27.63
CA GLU A 103 -5.37 -8.66 -27.11
C GLU A 103 -5.22 -8.00 -25.74
N ARG A 104 -4.35 -8.57 -24.87
CA ARG A 104 -3.99 -7.95 -23.58
C ARG A 104 -3.31 -6.60 -23.81
N ALA A 105 -2.29 -6.57 -24.68
CA ALA A 105 -1.58 -5.36 -25.05
C ALA A 105 -2.51 -4.29 -25.65
N ALA A 106 -3.47 -4.68 -26.50
CA ALA A 106 -4.46 -3.77 -27.05
C ALA A 106 -5.39 -3.19 -25.98
N THR A 107 -5.81 -3.99 -25.00
CA THR A 107 -6.63 -3.54 -23.87
C THR A 107 -5.88 -2.51 -23.02
N ILE A 108 -4.66 -2.84 -22.60
CA ILE A 108 -3.78 -1.95 -21.82
C ILE A 108 -3.52 -0.63 -22.55
N ARG A 109 -3.37 -0.66 -23.88
CA ARG A 109 -3.12 0.54 -24.69
C ARG A 109 -4.35 1.45 -24.82
N ARG A 110 -5.55 0.89 -24.83
CA ARG A 110 -6.80 1.66 -24.94
C ARG A 110 -7.26 2.25 -23.60
N ALA A 111 -6.90 1.58 -22.50
CA ALA A 111 -7.29 1.99 -21.16
C ALA A 111 -6.66 3.34 -20.79
N GLY A 112 -7.49 4.27 -20.32
CA GLY A 112 -7.09 5.54 -19.72
C GLY A 112 -6.85 5.41 -18.22
N LEU A 113 -6.39 6.50 -17.59
CA LEU A 113 -6.06 6.51 -16.17
C LEU A 113 -7.25 6.07 -15.28
N ASP A 114 -8.47 6.50 -15.60
CA ASP A 114 -9.66 6.15 -14.82
C ASP A 114 -9.99 4.65 -14.87
N ASP A 115 -9.73 3.97 -15.99
CA ASP A 115 -9.88 2.51 -16.09
C ASP A 115 -8.91 1.79 -15.17
N TRP A 116 -7.66 2.28 -15.09
CA TRP A 116 -6.64 1.76 -14.19
C TRP A 116 -6.94 2.06 -12.73
N LEU A 117 -7.46 3.24 -12.41
CA LEU A 117 -7.91 3.58 -11.06
C LEU A 117 -9.09 2.69 -10.64
N PHE A 118 -10.03 2.41 -11.55
CA PHE A 118 -11.08 1.43 -11.27
C PHE A 118 -10.50 0.04 -10.98
N ALA A 119 -9.57 -0.44 -11.80
CA ALA A 119 -8.91 -1.72 -11.58
C ALA A 119 -8.19 -1.76 -10.22
N LEU A 120 -7.48 -0.70 -9.86
CA LEU A 120 -6.81 -0.55 -8.56
C LEU A 120 -7.80 -0.61 -7.40
N ARG A 121 -8.94 0.07 -7.51
CA ARG A 121 -10.02 0.01 -6.51
C ARG A 121 -10.52 -1.42 -6.31
N VAL A 122 -10.71 -2.18 -7.39
CA VAL A 122 -11.11 -3.59 -7.29
C VAL A 122 -10.04 -4.43 -6.59
N VAL A 123 -8.77 -4.25 -6.95
CA VAL A 123 -7.65 -4.96 -6.31
C VAL A 123 -7.61 -4.68 -4.81
N MET A 124 -7.72 -3.40 -4.41
CA MET A 124 -7.67 -3.00 -3.01
C MET A 124 -8.89 -3.48 -2.21
N SER A 125 -10.10 -3.32 -2.77
CA SER A 125 -11.34 -3.69 -2.08
C SER A 125 -11.51 -5.20 -1.88
N LYS A 126 -10.99 -6.01 -2.81
CA LYS A 126 -11.07 -7.47 -2.75
C LYS A 126 -9.79 -8.13 -2.20
N ASP A 127 -8.81 -7.34 -1.78
CA ASP A 127 -7.48 -7.80 -1.33
C ASP A 127 -6.86 -8.81 -2.32
N LEU A 128 -6.93 -8.47 -3.61
CA LEU A 128 -6.46 -9.36 -4.67
C LEU A 128 -4.94 -9.36 -4.72
N THR A 129 -4.40 -10.55 -4.79
CA THR A 129 -3.00 -10.89 -4.92
C THR A 129 -2.84 -11.91 -6.05
N VAL A 130 -1.61 -12.09 -6.52
CA VAL A 130 -1.23 -13.13 -7.48
C VAL A 130 -1.70 -14.54 -7.06
N HIS A 131 -1.92 -14.78 -5.76
CA HIS A 131 -2.25 -16.10 -5.23
C HIS A 131 -3.75 -16.34 -4.98
N ASN A 132 -4.60 -15.30 -5.02
CA ASN A 132 -6.04 -15.41 -4.72
C ASN A 132 -6.94 -14.80 -5.81
N SER A 133 -6.41 -14.51 -6.99
CA SER A 133 -7.12 -13.92 -8.14
C SER A 133 -8.08 -14.92 -8.83
N ARG A 134 -9.09 -15.44 -8.12
CA ARG A 134 -10.25 -16.05 -8.78
C ARG A 134 -11.22 -14.92 -9.13
N MET A 135 -11.07 -14.39 -10.34
CA MET A 135 -11.89 -13.29 -10.82
C MET A 135 -13.31 -13.77 -11.15
N GLU A 136 -14.27 -13.32 -10.36
CA GLU A 136 -15.66 -13.24 -10.80
C GLU A 136 -15.78 -12.14 -11.87
N ASP A 137 -16.75 -12.25 -12.79
CA ASP A 137 -16.97 -11.24 -13.82
C ASP A 137 -17.20 -9.86 -13.18
N ILE A 138 -16.20 -8.98 -13.31
CA ILE A 138 -16.26 -7.62 -12.80
C ILE A 138 -17.17 -6.82 -13.72
N ALA A 139 -18.27 -6.30 -13.18
CA ALA A 139 -19.13 -5.38 -13.89
C ALA A 139 -18.36 -4.08 -14.18
N TYR A 140 -18.20 -3.74 -15.46
CA TYR A 140 -17.53 -2.53 -15.90
C TYR A 140 -18.34 -1.80 -16.97
N SER A 141 -18.27 -0.47 -16.97
CA SER A 141 -19.14 0.37 -17.80
C SER A 141 -18.69 0.46 -19.26
N ASP A 142 -17.39 0.35 -19.55
CA ASP A 142 -16.88 0.44 -20.92
C ASP A 142 -16.82 -0.96 -21.57
N PRO A 143 -17.64 -1.24 -22.61
CA PRO A 143 -17.61 -2.52 -23.31
C PRO A 143 -16.34 -2.74 -24.15
N ASN A 144 -15.54 -1.70 -24.39
CA ASN A 144 -14.31 -1.77 -25.20
C ASN A 144 -13.05 -2.06 -24.36
N ILE A 145 -13.17 -1.97 -23.03
CA ILE A 145 -12.10 -2.21 -22.09
C ILE A 145 -12.39 -3.49 -21.32
N ASP A 146 -11.51 -4.47 -21.47
CA ASP A 146 -11.57 -5.66 -20.63
C ASP A 146 -10.93 -5.37 -19.28
N ILE A 147 -11.77 -5.02 -18.31
CA ILE A 147 -11.29 -4.64 -16.97
C ILE A 147 -10.53 -5.75 -16.27
N ASN A 148 -10.83 -7.02 -16.57
CA ASN A 148 -10.17 -8.15 -15.92
C ASN A 148 -8.69 -8.19 -16.30
N VAL A 149 -8.35 -7.80 -17.53
CA VAL A 149 -6.95 -7.64 -17.94
C VAL A 149 -6.25 -6.60 -17.06
N LEU A 150 -6.87 -5.44 -16.80
CA LEU A 150 -6.22 -4.39 -16.01
C LEU A 150 -6.07 -4.80 -14.53
N VAL A 151 -7.03 -5.52 -13.97
CA VAL A 151 -6.97 -6.03 -12.59
C VAL A 151 -5.91 -7.13 -12.45
N ASP A 152 -5.78 -8.02 -13.44
CA ASP A 152 -4.68 -8.99 -13.50
C ASP A 152 -3.32 -8.28 -13.46
N GLU A 153 -3.13 -7.26 -14.31
CA GLU A 153 -1.89 -6.47 -14.33
C GLU A 153 -1.64 -5.79 -12.98
N THR A 154 -2.66 -5.12 -12.45
CA THR A 154 -2.56 -4.32 -11.22
C THR A 154 -2.27 -5.19 -9.99
N SER A 155 -2.83 -6.40 -9.90
CA SER A 155 -2.61 -7.34 -8.79
C SER A 155 -1.22 -7.99 -8.79
N GLY A 156 -0.36 -7.63 -9.75
CA GLY A 156 1.05 -8.03 -9.77
C GLY A 156 1.32 -9.35 -10.48
N PHE A 157 0.40 -9.83 -11.33
CA PHE A 157 0.57 -11.09 -12.04
C PHE A 157 1.76 -11.06 -13.02
N LEU A 158 2.20 -9.87 -13.44
CA LEU A 158 3.32 -9.72 -14.35
C LEU A 158 4.44 -8.97 -13.65
N GLY A 159 5.51 -9.72 -13.36
CA GLY A 159 6.77 -9.16 -12.91
C GLY A 159 7.37 -8.32 -14.01
N TRP A 160 7.24 -7.00 -13.91
CA TRP A 160 8.03 -6.03 -14.67
C TRP A 160 9.48 -6.03 -14.16
N LYS A 161 10.14 -7.20 -14.17
CA LYS A 161 11.51 -7.40 -13.69
C LYS A 161 12.54 -6.62 -14.52
N ASP A 162 12.16 -6.23 -15.75
CA ASP A 162 13.07 -5.69 -16.76
C ASP A 162 12.92 -4.18 -17.03
N ILE A 163 11.87 -3.50 -16.54
CA ILE A 163 11.61 -2.09 -16.96
C ILE A 163 12.31 -1.06 -16.09
N SER A 164 12.55 -1.32 -14.80
CA SER A 164 13.47 -0.51 -14.01
C SER A 164 13.70 -1.13 -12.63
N PRO A 165 14.93 -1.10 -12.08
CA PRO A 165 15.17 -1.43 -10.67
C PRO A 165 14.42 -0.51 -9.69
N ARG A 166 13.80 0.59 -10.17
CA ARG A 166 12.95 1.50 -9.37
C ARG A 166 11.52 0.99 -9.12
N ILE A 167 11.02 0.02 -9.90
CA ILE A 167 9.61 -0.42 -9.93
C ILE A 167 9.44 -1.77 -9.20
N LYS A 168 10.10 -1.96 -8.05
CA LYS A 168 10.04 -3.24 -7.30
C LYS A 168 9.04 -3.25 -6.15
N HIS A 169 8.23 -2.20 -6.02
CA HIS A 169 7.46 -1.99 -4.81
C HIS A 169 5.97 -1.78 -5.13
N LEU A 170 5.25 -2.90 -4.93
CA LEU A 170 3.89 -3.02 -4.43
C LEU A 170 2.70 -3.34 -5.35
N LEU A 171 2.49 -2.78 -6.53
CA LEU A 171 1.36 -3.19 -7.40
C LEU A 171 1.72 -2.88 -8.86
N GLY A 172 1.13 -3.58 -9.84
CA GLY A 172 1.43 -3.40 -11.27
C GLY A 172 0.82 -2.15 -11.90
N PHE A 173 0.46 -1.15 -11.09
CA PHE A 173 -0.15 0.09 -11.56
C PHE A 173 0.84 0.89 -12.43
N PRO A 174 0.41 1.44 -13.57
CA PRO A 174 1.27 2.13 -14.54
C PRO A 174 1.79 3.50 -14.07
N CYS A 175 2.74 3.47 -13.13
CA CYS A 175 3.49 4.62 -12.63
C CYS A 175 4.93 4.21 -12.30
N PHE A 176 5.82 5.20 -12.16
CA PHE A 176 7.26 5.06 -11.90
C PHE A 176 7.66 5.38 -10.45
N THR A 177 6.95 6.28 -9.78
CA THR A 177 7.30 6.84 -8.47
C THR A 177 6.38 6.31 -7.38
N LEU A 178 6.91 6.24 -6.15
CA LEU A 178 6.14 5.83 -4.99
C LEU A 178 5.08 6.87 -4.64
N GLU A 179 5.38 8.14 -4.88
CA GLU A 179 4.48 9.26 -4.66
C GLU A 179 3.30 9.22 -5.63
N SER A 180 3.51 8.93 -6.91
CA SER A 180 2.40 8.74 -7.87
C SER A 180 1.58 7.49 -7.57
N MET A 181 2.20 6.39 -7.11
CA MET A 181 1.45 5.25 -6.59
C MET A 181 0.59 5.66 -5.38
N ALA A 182 1.15 6.43 -4.45
CA ALA A 182 0.40 6.90 -3.28
C ALA A 182 -0.78 7.78 -3.69
N VAL A 183 -0.60 8.68 -4.67
CA VAL A 183 -1.70 9.47 -5.25
C VAL A 183 -2.76 8.54 -5.84
N ALA A 184 -2.38 7.55 -6.66
CA ALA A 184 -3.34 6.62 -7.27
C ALA A 184 -4.16 5.84 -6.24
N MET A 185 -3.50 5.34 -5.18
CA MET A 185 -4.19 4.67 -4.06
C MET A 185 -5.15 5.63 -3.35
N LEU A 186 -4.76 6.89 -3.15
CA LEU A 186 -5.60 7.88 -2.49
C LEU A 186 -6.78 8.39 -3.35
N GLU A 187 -6.67 8.35 -4.68
CA GLU A 187 -7.77 8.67 -5.61
C GLU A 187 -8.91 7.63 -5.55
N VAL A 188 -8.60 6.39 -5.14
CA VAL A 188 -9.57 5.30 -5.02
C VAL A 188 -9.99 5.02 -3.58
N THR A 189 -9.45 5.79 -2.64
CA THR A 189 -9.69 5.67 -1.20
C THR A 189 -10.57 6.82 -0.72
N GLU A 190 -11.55 6.51 0.13
CA GLU A 190 -12.45 7.50 0.75
C GLU A 190 -11.67 8.48 1.63
N ASP A 191 -12.14 9.72 1.73
CA ASP A 191 -11.44 10.84 2.39
C ASP A 191 -11.12 10.58 3.86
N ASP A 192 -12.03 9.92 4.57
CA ASP A 192 -11.97 9.61 5.99
C ASP A 192 -11.24 8.30 6.31
N ALA A 193 -10.81 7.53 5.31
CA ALA A 193 -10.10 6.28 5.52
C ALA A 193 -8.78 6.51 6.29
N GLU A 194 -8.53 5.67 7.30
CA GLU A 194 -7.28 5.71 8.07
C GLU A 194 -6.10 5.29 7.18
N CYS A 195 -5.17 6.22 6.95
CA CYS A 195 -3.86 5.96 6.38
C CYS A 195 -2.88 5.64 7.51
N ILE A 196 -2.37 4.41 7.53
CA ILE A 196 -1.55 3.89 8.64
C ILE A 196 -0.17 3.51 8.12
N LEU A 197 0.87 4.08 8.73
CA LEU A 197 2.25 3.65 8.55
C LEU A 197 2.75 3.03 9.84
N ASP A 198 2.83 1.69 9.85
CA ASP A 198 3.35 0.92 10.96
C ASP A 198 4.89 0.95 11.00
N VAL A 199 5.43 1.41 12.12
CA VAL A 199 6.87 1.43 12.38
C VAL A 199 7.24 0.64 13.64
N SER A 200 6.35 -0.22 14.12
CA SER A 200 6.53 -1.00 15.34
C SER A 200 7.86 -1.77 15.30
N ASP A 201 8.18 -2.43 14.19
CA ASP A 201 9.44 -3.16 14.04
C ASP A 201 10.68 -2.26 14.11
N LEU A 202 10.61 -1.06 13.53
CA LEU A 202 11.72 -0.10 13.55
C LEU A 202 11.93 0.47 14.95
N VAL A 203 10.85 0.74 15.68
CA VAL A 203 10.93 1.22 17.06
C VAL A 203 11.45 0.10 17.98
N ARG A 204 10.90 -1.13 17.86
CA ARG A 204 11.29 -2.30 18.66
C ARG A 204 12.76 -2.70 18.45
N THR A 205 13.27 -2.54 17.23
CA THR A 205 14.68 -2.84 16.90
C THR A 205 15.65 -1.67 17.15
N ASN A 206 15.20 -0.61 17.83
CA ASN A 206 15.97 0.63 18.08
C ASN A 206 16.52 1.28 16.79
N ARG A 207 15.81 1.14 15.68
CA ARG A 207 16.15 1.73 14.37
C ARG A 207 15.39 3.02 14.09
N ALA A 208 14.39 3.36 14.89
CA ALA A 208 13.67 4.63 14.82
C ALA A 208 13.42 5.22 16.23
N TYR A 209 14.00 6.39 16.50
CA TYR A 209 13.89 7.12 17.77
C TYR A 209 12.71 8.10 17.83
N SER A 210 11.69 7.88 17.01
CA SER A 210 10.63 8.89 16.80
C SER A 210 9.48 8.82 17.80
N PHE A 211 9.49 7.94 18.81
CA PHE A 211 8.34 7.76 19.74
C PHE A 211 8.72 7.87 21.22
N GLU A 212 9.96 8.22 21.55
CA GLU A 212 10.50 8.24 22.92
C GLU A 212 9.70 9.16 23.84
N ASP A 213 9.31 10.33 23.34
CA ASP A 213 8.49 11.32 24.05
C ASP A 213 7.12 10.75 24.42
N LEU A 214 6.47 10.02 23.50
CA LEU A 214 5.18 9.37 23.75
C LEU A 214 5.29 8.21 24.73
N VAL A 215 6.37 7.43 24.67
CA VAL A 215 6.63 6.34 25.63
C VAL A 215 6.85 6.90 27.04
N VAL A 216 7.63 7.97 27.19
CA VAL A 216 7.86 8.62 28.49
C VAL A 216 6.55 9.20 29.04
N ALA A 217 5.78 9.90 28.20
CA ALA A 217 4.47 10.43 28.60
C ALA A 217 3.52 9.33 29.07
N LYS A 218 3.46 8.19 28.36
CA LYS A 218 2.65 7.03 28.75
C LYS A 218 3.08 6.45 30.09
N LYS A 219 4.38 6.26 30.33
CA LYS A 219 4.90 5.78 31.62
C LYS A 219 4.55 6.70 32.78
N ASN A 220 4.69 8.01 32.60
CA ASN A 220 4.34 9.01 33.61
C ASN A 220 2.83 9.02 33.91
N ALA A 221 1.99 8.87 32.87
CA ALA A 221 0.53 8.79 33.02
C ALA A 221 0.09 7.53 33.78
N THR A 222 0.76 6.39 33.57
CA THR A 222 0.49 5.15 34.32
C THR A 222 0.92 5.28 35.78
N GLN A 223 2.12 5.83 36.05
CA GLN A 223 2.61 6.05 37.43
C GLN A 223 1.71 7.03 38.21
N SER A 224 1.18 8.06 37.56
CA SER A 224 0.27 9.01 38.21
C SER A 224 -1.10 8.41 38.57
N LYS A 225 -1.53 7.32 37.91
CA LYS A 225 -2.80 6.63 38.23
C LYS A 225 -2.68 5.65 39.39
N ASP A 226 -1.47 5.13 39.64
CA ASP A 226 -1.19 4.22 40.75
C ASP A 226 -0.99 4.95 42.08
N VAL A 227 -0.76 6.27 42.06
CA VAL A 227 -0.76 7.11 43.26
C VAL A 227 -2.20 7.56 43.55
N ARG A 228 -3.00 6.71 44.19
CA ARG A 228 -4.25 7.19 44.82
C ARG A 228 -3.89 8.12 45.98
N PRO A 229 -4.63 9.23 46.18
CA PRO A 229 -4.41 10.08 47.34
C PRO A 229 -4.78 9.31 48.61
N ILE A 230 -3.85 9.26 49.56
CA ILE A 230 -4.13 8.87 50.94
C ILE A 230 -5.10 9.93 51.46
N GLN A 231 -6.39 9.58 51.55
CA GLN A 231 -7.37 10.38 52.25
C GLN A 231 -7.11 10.20 53.75
N HIS A 232 -6.74 11.29 54.41
CA HIS A 232 -6.71 11.42 55.87
C HIS A 232 -8.12 11.64 56.41
#